data_AF-R9C8J0-F1
#
_entry.id   AF-R9C8J0-F1
#
_cell.length_a   1.000
_cell.length_b   1.000
_cell.length_c   1.000
_cell.angle_alpha   90.00
_cell.angle_beta   90.00
_cell.angle_gamma   90.00
#
_symmetry.space_group_name_H-M   'P 1'
#
loop_
_entity.id
_entity.type
_entity.pdbx_description
1 polymer ?
#
loop_
_entity_poly.entity_id
_entity_poly.type
_entity_poly.pdbx_seq_one_letter_code
_entity_poly.pdbx_strand_id
1 'polypeptide(L)'
;MDKSTFSCLINAEILEKFNFAVTLNKENKEEIIEKLLSNYISDSFLKAAKELSSNTVKTTTPAIKTVEDNNYAKANRKIPVWANREKQNNHKLIKAFLKIEEEQGVVSYEELMERCSNSTKYPDTYVSDFRGNFAQMKTDASNSHGKVFIVEGDKVEIWSEVLDTLRKYRDSFLNSNSEGRETMKITNEMTHRAYEIVKMVYHGNLTRNEAKYKIADETGMNAGSAGDYVTNFLAMMEGQRYTRTMNTYATRYLLEKIKLEFGEEQFKKALEATKEHVKYYNGLNNGTLHSIQNVIDELS
;
A
#
# COMPACT_ATOMS: atom_id res chain seq x y z
N MET A 1 -0.38 30.02 -33.49
CA MET A 1 0.45 30.33 -32.31
C MET A 1 1.81 30.74 -32.82
N ASP A 2 2.35 31.84 -32.30
CA ASP A 2 3.69 32.30 -32.67
C ASP A 2 4.72 31.27 -32.20
N LYS A 3 5.54 30.79 -33.13
CA LYS A 3 6.65 29.88 -32.83
C LYS A 3 7.91 30.72 -32.66
N SER A 4 8.63 30.48 -31.56
CA SER A 4 9.92 31.11 -31.27
C SER A 4 11.03 30.06 -31.21
N THR A 5 12.26 30.45 -31.55
CA THR A 5 13.42 29.53 -31.56
C THR A 5 14.15 29.57 -30.22
N PHE A 6 14.38 28.39 -29.63
CA PHE A 6 15.22 28.21 -28.44
C PHE A 6 16.51 27.49 -28.85
N SER A 7 17.67 27.97 -28.38
CA SER A 7 18.98 27.37 -28.65
C SER A 7 19.79 27.24 -27.35
N CYS A 8 20.48 26.12 -27.20
CA CYS A 8 21.33 25.84 -26.05
C CYS A 8 22.47 24.88 -26.45
N LEU A 9 23.49 24.78 -25.59
CA LEU A 9 24.58 23.82 -25.77
C LEU A 9 24.28 22.55 -24.99
N ILE A 10 24.32 21.41 -25.68
CA ILE A 10 24.04 20.07 -25.12
C ILE A 10 25.25 19.18 -25.38
N ASN A 11 25.54 18.27 -24.45
CA ASN A 11 26.55 17.23 -24.64
C ASN A 11 26.23 16.41 -25.92
N ALA A 12 27.24 16.22 -26.77
CA ALA A 12 27.07 15.59 -28.09
C ALA A 12 26.54 14.14 -28.01
N GLU A 13 27.01 13.35 -27.05
CA GLU A 13 26.59 11.95 -26.87
C GLU A 13 25.13 11.87 -26.41
N ILE A 14 24.71 12.78 -25.52
CA ILE A 14 23.33 12.87 -25.06
C ILE A 14 22.40 13.27 -26.21
N LEU A 15 22.81 14.25 -27.03
CA LEU A 15 22.04 14.69 -28.19
C LEU A 15 21.89 13.56 -29.22
N GLU A 16 22.95 12.79 -29.45
CA GLU A 16 22.93 11.63 -30.35
C GLU A 16 21.95 10.55 -29.86
N LYS A 17 22.05 10.16 -28.58
CA LYS A 17 21.13 9.18 -27.96
C LYS A 17 19.68 9.66 -27.98
N PHE A 18 19.45 10.95 -27.74
CA PHE A 18 18.12 11.55 -27.83
C PHE A 18 17.55 11.43 -29.25
N ASN A 19 18.32 11.82 -30.27
CA ASN A 19 17.86 11.72 -31.67
C ASN A 19 17.59 10.25 -32.07
N PHE A 20 18.39 9.31 -31.58
CA PHE A 20 18.16 7.89 -31.82
C PHE A 20 16.85 7.42 -31.20
N ALA A 21 16.58 7.80 -29.94
CA ALA A 21 15.34 7.46 -29.25
C ALA A 21 14.10 8.03 -29.96
N VAL A 22 14.16 9.31 -30.38
CA VAL A 22 13.08 9.95 -31.14
C VAL A 22 12.79 9.23 -32.45
N THR A 23 13.86 8.84 -33.17
CA THR A 23 13.75 8.12 -34.44
C THR A 23 13.14 6.73 -34.25
N LEU A 24 13.59 6.00 -33.24
CA LEU A 24 13.10 4.65 -32.93
C LEU A 24 11.60 4.66 -32.61
N ASN A 25 11.15 5.66 -31.86
CA ASN A 25 9.75 5.77 -31.43
C ASN A 25 8.85 6.49 -32.44
N LYS A 26 9.42 7.05 -33.52
CA LYS A 26 8.71 7.84 -34.55
C LYS A 26 7.96 9.04 -33.95
N GLU A 27 8.57 9.68 -32.95
CA GLU A 27 7.97 10.82 -32.25
C GLU A 27 8.43 12.15 -32.85
N ASN A 28 7.70 13.23 -32.57
CA ASN A 28 8.09 14.58 -32.97
C ASN A 28 9.05 15.19 -31.93
N LYS A 29 10.25 15.59 -32.37
CA LYS A 29 11.29 16.14 -31.47
C LYS A 29 10.85 17.46 -30.82
N GLU A 30 10.15 18.33 -31.55
CA GLU A 30 9.69 19.61 -31.03
C GLU A 30 8.65 19.42 -29.92
N GLU A 31 7.70 18.49 -30.12
CA GLU A 31 6.68 18.15 -29.11
C GLU A 31 7.31 17.55 -27.84
N ILE A 32 8.33 16.69 -27.99
CA ILE A 32 9.05 16.14 -26.84
C ILE A 32 9.77 17.24 -26.06
N ILE A 33 10.49 18.13 -26.75
CA ILE A 33 11.21 19.23 -26.10
C ILE A 33 10.22 20.19 -25.42
N GLU A 34 9.11 20.53 -26.09
CA GLU A 34 8.06 21.38 -25.52
C GLU A 34 7.43 20.74 -24.28
N LYS A 35 7.18 19.42 -24.30
CA LYS A 35 6.70 18.67 -23.14
C LYS A 35 7.71 18.67 -21.99
N LEU A 36 9.00 18.46 -22.27
CA LEU A 36 10.05 18.49 -21.25
C LEU A 36 10.20 19.88 -20.62
N LEU A 37 10.17 20.94 -21.44
CA LEU A 37 10.19 22.33 -20.96
C LEU A 37 8.96 22.62 -20.10
N SER A 38 7.76 22.25 -20.57
CA SER A 38 6.52 22.43 -19.83
C SER A 38 6.52 21.71 -18.48
N ASN A 39 7.04 20.48 -18.45
CA ASN A 39 7.20 19.71 -17.21
C ASN A 39 8.16 20.42 -16.24
N TYR A 40 9.34 20.82 -16.73
CA TYR A 40 10.32 21.52 -15.90
C TYR A 40 9.78 22.84 -15.34
N ILE A 41 9.05 23.61 -16.17
CA ILE A 41 8.38 24.85 -15.76
C ILE A 41 7.36 24.56 -14.66
N SER A 42 6.51 23.55 -14.86
CA SER A 42 5.48 23.15 -13.89
C SER A 42 6.10 22.72 -12.56
N ASP A 43 7.13 21.88 -12.59
CA ASP A 43 7.85 21.42 -11.40
C ASP A 43 8.55 22.56 -10.67
N SER A 44 9.15 23.51 -11.41
CA SER A 44 9.80 24.69 -10.85
C SER A 44 8.79 25.58 -10.12
N PHE A 45 7.60 25.79 -10.70
CA PHE A 45 6.53 26.54 -10.05
C PHE A 45 5.93 25.81 -8.85
N LEU A 46 5.77 24.48 -8.92
CA LEU A 46 5.32 23.68 -7.78
C LEU A 46 6.31 23.75 -6.61
N LYS A 47 7.62 23.67 -6.90
CA LYS A 47 8.68 23.84 -5.89
C LYS A 47 8.62 25.23 -5.26
N ALA A 48 8.56 26.28 -6.08
CA ALA A 48 8.45 27.65 -5.59
C ALA A 48 7.16 27.87 -4.76
N ALA A 49 6.02 27.35 -5.22
CA ALA A 49 4.74 27.42 -4.49
C ALA A 49 4.78 26.66 -3.15
N LYS A 50 5.51 25.54 -3.11
CA LYS A 50 5.72 24.77 -1.88
C LYS A 50 6.60 25.51 -0.87
N GLU A 51 7.62 26.23 -1.34
CA GLU A 51 8.46 27.10 -0.50
C GLU A 51 7.70 28.34 0.00
N LEU A 52 6.81 28.90 -0.81
CA LEU A 52 5.91 30.00 -0.42
C LEU A 52 4.86 29.54 0.62
N SER A 53 4.34 28.32 0.46
CA SER A 53 3.32 27.75 1.37
C SER A 53 3.90 27.19 2.67
N SER A 54 5.19 26.86 2.74
CA SER A 54 5.85 26.55 4.02
C SER A 54 6.01 27.76 4.94
N ASN A 55 5.80 28.99 4.43
CA ASN A 55 5.91 30.24 5.19
C ASN A 55 4.58 30.92 5.51
N THR A 56 3.41 30.35 5.20
CA THR A 56 2.13 31.01 5.54
C THR A 56 1.00 30.03 5.90
N VAL A 57 0.26 30.37 6.96
CA VAL A 57 -0.85 29.62 7.58
C VAL A 57 -2.01 29.37 6.61
N LYS A 58 -2.65 28.20 6.80
CA LYS A 58 -3.94 27.68 6.28
C LYS A 58 -4.89 28.72 5.66
N THR A 59 -5.34 28.47 4.42
CA THR A 59 -6.77 28.27 4.06
C THR A 59 -6.98 27.87 2.58
N THR A 60 -7.84 26.86 2.40
CA THR A 60 -8.75 26.53 1.27
C THR A 60 -8.26 26.40 -0.18
N THR A 61 -8.40 25.18 -0.69
CA THR A 61 -8.40 24.74 -2.10
C THR A 61 -9.50 25.41 -2.93
N PRO A 62 -9.34 25.51 -4.27
CA PRO A 62 -10.05 24.56 -5.15
C PRO A 62 -9.19 23.96 -6.27
N ALA A 63 -9.63 22.78 -6.73
CA ALA A 63 -8.93 21.85 -7.59
C ALA A 63 -8.77 22.31 -9.05
N ILE A 64 -7.59 22.04 -9.62
CA ILE A 64 -7.40 21.88 -11.06
C ILE A 64 -6.82 20.48 -11.28
N LYS A 65 -7.58 19.64 -11.99
CA LYS A 65 -7.16 18.30 -12.42
C LYS A 65 -6.23 18.46 -13.63
N THR A 66 -4.93 18.29 -13.44
CA THR A 66 -4.01 17.92 -14.53
C THR A 66 -3.70 16.44 -14.40
N VAL A 67 -3.87 15.70 -15.48
CA VAL A 67 -3.66 14.25 -15.55
C VAL A 67 -2.18 13.96 -15.28
N GLU A 68 -1.86 13.64 -14.03
CA GLU A 68 -0.57 13.11 -13.61
C GLU A 68 -0.29 11.82 -14.38
N ASP A 69 0.92 11.68 -14.96
CA ASP A 69 1.44 10.34 -15.24
C ASP A 69 1.66 9.66 -13.89
N ASN A 70 0.62 8.95 -13.45
CA ASN A 70 0.41 8.46 -12.09
C ASN A 70 1.41 7.37 -11.67
N ASN A 71 2.48 7.15 -12.45
CA ASN A 71 3.41 6.04 -12.29
C ASN A 71 4.86 6.46 -11.98
N TYR A 72 5.28 7.68 -12.31
CA TYR A 72 6.66 8.12 -12.03
C TYR A 72 6.96 8.11 -10.53
N ALA A 73 8.08 7.52 -10.15
CA ALA A 73 8.53 7.40 -8.76
C ALA A 73 7.44 6.87 -7.81
N LYS A 74 6.52 6.03 -8.32
CA LYS A 74 5.37 5.55 -7.54
C LYS A 74 5.78 4.73 -6.32
N ALA A 75 7.00 4.21 -6.31
CA ALA A 75 7.60 3.56 -5.14
C ALA A 75 7.65 4.49 -3.91
N ASN A 76 7.77 5.80 -4.07
CA ASN A 76 7.73 6.75 -2.94
C ASN A 76 6.44 6.64 -2.11
N ARG A 77 5.30 6.34 -2.75
CA ARG A 77 4.01 6.13 -2.08
C ARG A 77 3.91 4.76 -1.40
N LYS A 78 4.76 3.81 -1.77
CA LYS A 78 4.72 2.41 -1.32
C LYS A 78 5.79 2.06 -0.28
N ILE A 79 6.97 2.70 -0.34
CA ILE A 79 8.07 2.49 0.62
C ILE A 79 7.61 2.60 2.09
N PRO A 80 6.82 3.63 2.50
CA PRO A 80 6.30 3.71 3.87
C PRO A 80 5.46 2.49 4.29
N VAL A 81 4.71 1.94 3.33
CA VAL A 81 3.86 0.77 3.54
C VAL A 81 4.70 -0.50 3.60
N TRP A 82 5.68 -0.66 2.71
CA TRP A 82 6.59 -1.81 2.68
C TRP A 82 7.47 -1.87 3.93
N ALA A 83 7.93 -0.74 4.44
CA ALA A 83 8.73 -0.65 5.66
C ALA A 83 8.07 -1.34 6.86
N ASN A 84 6.74 -1.37 6.89
CA ASN A 84 5.95 -1.95 7.98
C ASN A 84 5.35 -3.33 7.65
N ARG A 85 5.76 -3.98 6.55
CA ARG A 85 5.20 -5.26 6.08
C ARG A 85 6.27 -6.31 5.79
N GLU A 86 6.89 -6.79 6.86
CA GLU A 86 8.03 -7.72 6.85
C GLU A 86 7.86 -8.98 5.99
N LYS A 87 6.62 -9.48 5.88
CA LYS A 87 6.32 -10.68 5.09
C LYS A 87 6.31 -10.43 3.57
N GLN A 88 6.18 -9.19 3.12
CA GLN A 88 6.13 -8.88 1.68
C GLN A 88 7.51 -8.97 1.03
N ASN A 89 7.56 -9.50 -0.20
CA ASN A 89 8.81 -9.63 -0.95
C ASN A 89 9.54 -8.29 -1.13
N ASN A 90 8.81 -7.20 -1.38
CA ASN A 90 9.39 -5.86 -1.50
C ASN A 90 10.12 -5.42 -0.22
N HIS A 91 9.56 -5.74 0.95
CA HIS A 91 10.23 -5.48 2.22
C HIS A 91 11.52 -6.28 2.33
N LYS A 92 11.44 -7.59 2.07
CA LYS A 92 12.56 -8.51 2.16
C LYS A 92 13.71 -8.13 1.22
N LEU A 93 13.40 -7.69 -0.01
CA LEU A 93 14.38 -7.21 -0.98
C LEU A 93 15.09 -5.95 -0.51
N ILE A 94 14.34 -4.94 -0.04
CA ILE A 94 14.94 -3.69 0.47
C ILE A 94 15.75 -3.96 1.74
N LYS A 95 15.25 -4.81 2.64
CA LYS A 95 15.97 -5.24 3.85
C LYS A 95 17.27 -5.96 3.49
N ALA A 96 17.25 -6.87 2.53
CA ALA A 96 18.45 -7.57 2.06
C ALA A 96 19.48 -6.59 1.49
N PHE A 97 19.05 -5.67 0.63
CA PHE A 97 19.91 -4.62 0.08
C PHE A 97 20.58 -3.80 1.19
N LEU A 98 19.79 -3.28 2.14
CA LEU A 98 20.29 -2.44 3.22
C LEU A 98 21.27 -3.18 4.14
N LYS A 99 21.04 -4.47 4.40
CA LYS A 99 21.95 -5.31 5.18
C LYS A 99 23.28 -5.52 4.46
N ILE A 100 23.26 -5.86 3.17
CA ILE A 100 24.49 -6.03 2.38
C ILE A 100 25.25 -4.71 2.29
N GLU A 101 24.54 -3.60 2.06
CA GLU A 101 25.15 -2.26 2.01
C GLU A 101 25.80 -1.89 3.35
N GLU A 102 25.18 -2.21 4.48
CA GLU A 102 25.76 -1.98 5.81
C GLU A 102 26.98 -2.88 6.10
N GLU A 103 26.97 -4.12 5.62
CA GLU A 103 28.05 -5.10 5.80
C GLU A 103 29.25 -4.84 4.88
N GLN A 104 29.01 -4.40 3.63
CA GLN A 104 30.02 -4.40 2.56
C GLN A 104 30.23 -3.04 1.88
N GLY A 105 29.35 -2.06 2.12
CA GLY A 105 29.36 -0.74 1.49
C GLY A 105 28.95 -0.71 0.01
N VAL A 106 28.93 -1.86 -0.67
CA VAL A 106 28.47 -2.04 -2.05
C VAL A 106 27.60 -3.29 -2.13
N VAL A 107 26.57 -3.25 -2.98
CA VAL A 107 25.67 -4.38 -3.18
C VAL A 107 25.86 -4.92 -4.59
N SER A 108 26.30 -6.18 -4.72
CA SER A 108 26.29 -6.89 -6.00
C SER A 108 24.96 -7.58 -6.24
N TYR A 109 24.62 -7.79 -7.51
CA TYR A 109 23.43 -8.51 -7.92
C TYR A 109 23.52 -9.97 -7.48
N GLU A 110 24.71 -10.58 -7.58
CA GLU A 110 24.96 -11.95 -7.12
C GLU A 110 24.69 -12.11 -5.61
N GLU A 111 25.25 -11.24 -4.77
CA GLU A 111 25.05 -11.31 -3.32
C GLU A 111 23.60 -11.02 -2.93
N LEU A 112 22.97 -10.03 -3.57
CA LEU A 112 21.55 -9.73 -3.34
C LEU A 112 20.64 -10.91 -3.73
N MET A 113 20.96 -11.59 -4.82
CA MET A 113 20.24 -12.78 -5.28
C MET A 113 20.41 -13.93 -4.30
N GLU A 114 21.63 -14.24 -3.86
CA GLU A 114 21.89 -15.29 -2.87
C GLU A 114 21.16 -15.00 -1.56
N ARG A 115 21.23 -13.76 -1.08
CA ARG A 115 20.61 -13.31 0.18
C ARG A 115 19.08 -13.35 0.15
N CYS A 116 18.48 -13.24 -1.03
CA CYS A 116 17.04 -13.34 -1.20
C CYS A 116 16.56 -14.74 -1.61
N SER A 117 17.44 -15.64 -2.05
CA SER A 117 17.03 -16.95 -2.59
C SER A 117 17.34 -18.13 -1.67
N ASN A 118 18.11 -17.91 -0.60
CA ASN A 118 18.51 -18.95 0.34
C ASN A 118 17.67 -18.91 1.63
N SER A 119 16.59 -19.70 1.69
CA SER A 119 15.67 -19.75 2.84
C SER A 119 16.31 -20.28 4.12
N THR A 120 17.35 -21.09 4.01
CA THR A 120 18.05 -21.68 5.16
C THR A 120 18.99 -20.67 5.80
N LYS A 121 19.79 -19.96 4.98
CA LYS A 121 20.79 -19.01 5.46
C LYS A 121 20.19 -17.65 5.81
N TYR A 122 19.16 -17.22 5.07
CA TYR A 122 18.56 -15.89 5.20
C TYR A 122 17.02 -15.94 5.21
N PRO A 123 16.41 -16.60 6.22
CA PRO A 123 14.96 -16.79 6.28
C PRO A 123 14.17 -15.48 6.34
N ASP A 124 14.74 -14.41 6.91
CA ASP A 124 14.08 -13.11 7.06
C ASP A 124 14.07 -12.27 5.77
N THR A 125 14.96 -12.57 4.82
CA THR A 125 15.01 -11.92 3.50
C THR A 125 14.62 -12.84 2.34
N TYR A 126 14.24 -14.09 2.61
CA TYR A 126 13.89 -15.06 1.58
C TYR A 126 12.64 -14.69 0.76
N VAL A 127 12.80 -14.69 -0.57
CA VAL A 127 11.80 -14.42 -1.59
C VAL A 127 11.79 -15.57 -2.60
N SER A 128 10.67 -16.28 -2.69
CA SER A 128 10.54 -17.49 -3.53
C SER A 128 10.75 -17.26 -5.03
N ASP A 129 10.45 -16.06 -5.52
CA ASP A 129 10.74 -15.62 -6.90
C ASP A 129 11.49 -14.29 -6.86
N PHE A 130 12.78 -14.35 -6.51
CA PHE A 130 13.64 -13.18 -6.48
C PHE A 130 13.60 -12.41 -7.81
N ARG A 131 13.79 -13.10 -8.95
CA ARG A 131 13.93 -12.46 -10.27
C ARG A 131 12.69 -11.69 -10.67
N GLY A 132 11.49 -12.28 -10.53
CA GLY A 132 10.24 -11.62 -10.88
C GLY A 132 9.94 -10.41 -9.99
N ASN A 133 10.13 -10.55 -8.67
CA ASN A 133 9.89 -9.46 -7.72
C ASN A 133 10.91 -8.32 -7.91
N PHE A 134 12.19 -8.65 -8.09
CA PHE A 134 13.24 -7.68 -8.32
C PHE A 134 13.02 -6.91 -9.63
N ALA A 135 12.63 -7.60 -10.72
CA ALA A 135 12.30 -6.95 -11.99
C ALA A 135 11.16 -5.91 -11.85
N GLN A 136 10.14 -6.19 -11.05
CA GLN A 136 9.03 -5.26 -10.79
C GLN A 136 9.46 -4.01 -10.01
N MET A 137 10.63 -4.05 -9.36
CA MET A 137 11.24 -2.94 -8.62
C MET A 137 12.31 -2.20 -9.43
N LYS A 138 12.50 -2.51 -10.72
CA LYS A 138 13.42 -1.80 -11.63
C LYS A 138 12.74 -0.87 -12.62
N THR A 139 11.40 -0.81 -12.62
CA THR A 139 10.61 -0.06 -13.61
C THR A 139 9.39 0.58 -12.96
N ASP A 140 8.95 1.71 -13.51
CA ASP A 140 7.71 2.40 -13.13
C ASP A 140 6.51 2.04 -14.02
N ALA A 141 6.66 1.12 -14.99
CA ALA A 141 5.56 0.66 -15.86
C ALA A 141 4.28 0.35 -15.05
N SER A 142 3.09 0.71 -15.54
CA SER A 142 1.82 0.72 -14.81
C SER A 142 1.62 -0.44 -13.81
N ASN A 143 1.86 -1.69 -14.22
CA ASN A 143 1.66 -2.89 -13.40
C ASN A 143 2.84 -3.28 -12.49
N SER A 144 3.88 -2.45 -12.41
CA SER A 144 5.06 -2.70 -11.59
C SER A 144 4.89 -2.29 -10.12
N HIS A 145 5.83 -2.71 -9.28
CA HIS A 145 5.93 -2.26 -7.91
C HIS A 145 6.45 -0.81 -7.82
N GLY A 146 7.12 -0.32 -8.84
CA GLY A 146 7.71 1.01 -8.90
C GLY A 146 9.22 0.89 -8.82
N LYS A 147 9.92 1.76 -9.53
CA LYS A 147 11.38 1.70 -9.63
C LYS A 147 12.00 2.08 -8.28
N VAL A 148 12.87 1.21 -7.79
CA VAL A 148 13.65 1.34 -6.56
C VAL A 148 15.11 1.06 -6.87
N PHE A 149 15.40 0.03 -7.66
CA PHE A 149 16.77 -0.39 -7.96
C PHE A 149 17.18 -0.01 -9.39
N ILE A 150 18.45 0.34 -9.53
CA ILE A 150 19.19 0.41 -10.79
C ILE A 150 20.30 -0.64 -10.74
N VAL A 151 20.61 -1.23 -11.89
CA VAL A 151 21.70 -2.21 -12.01
C VAL A 151 22.68 -1.70 -13.06
N GLU A 152 23.93 -1.52 -12.66
CA GLU A 152 25.04 -1.12 -13.52
C GLU A 152 26.13 -2.20 -13.49
N GLY A 153 26.17 -3.03 -14.53
CA GLY A 153 26.97 -4.26 -14.51
C GLY A 153 26.44 -5.22 -13.44
N ASP A 154 27.29 -5.57 -12.48
CA ASP A 154 26.92 -6.39 -11.31
C ASP A 154 26.52 -5.53 -10.09
N LYS A 155 26.73 -4.21 -10.14
CA LYS A 155 26.41 -3.32 -9.02
C LYS A 155 24.90 -3.01 -9.00
N VAL A 156 24.28 -3.13 -7.83
CA VAL A 156 22.90 -2.71 -7.58
C VAL A 156 22.91 -1.43 -6.75
N GLU A 157 22.13 -0.42 -7.16
CA GLU A 157 22.03 0.86 -6.48
C GLU A 157 20.56 1.27 -6.27
N ILE A 158 20.32 2.06 -5.23
CA ILE A 158 19.03 2.73 -5.05
C ILE A 158 18.90 3.86 -6.05
N TRP A 159 17.78 3.92 -6.74
CA TRP A 159 17.46 5.01 -7.64
C TRP A 159 17.29 6.32 -6.85
N SER A 160 17.96 7.38 -7.32
CA SER A 160 18.03 8.69 -6.65
C SER A 160 16.65 9.24 -6.26
N GLU A 161 15.63 9.08 -7.11
CA GLU A 161 14.28 9.63 -6.90
C GLU A 161 13.54 9.04 -5.70
N VAL A 162 14.00 7.90 -5.16
CA VAL A 162 13.41 7.26 -3.99
C VAL A 162 14.36 7.23 -2.79
N LEU A 163 15.59 7.71 -2.95
CA LEU A 163 16.65 7.60 -1.96
C LEU A 163 16.29 8.26 -0.63
N ASP A 164 15.74 9.48 -0.66
CA ASP A 164 15.37 10.22 0.54
C ASP A 164 14.23 9.53 1.31
N THR A 165 13.24 9.03 0.59
CA THR A 165 12.15 8.25 1.18
C THR A 165 12.68 6.96 1.79
N LEU A 166 13.55 6.23 1.09
CA LEU A 166 14.11 4.99 1.59
C LEU A 166 14.97 5.22 2.84
N ARG A 167 15.81 6.27 2.84
CA ARG A 167 16.60 6.69 4.01
C ARG A 167 15.71 7.01 5.22
N LYS A 168 14.60 7.74 5.01
CA LYS A 168 13.64 8.06 6.07
C LYS A 168 13.05 6.82 6.75
N TYR A 169 12.90 5.71 6.03
CA TYR A 169 12.33 4.45 6.55
C TYR A 169 13.38 3.35 6.77
N ARG A 170 14.69 3.65 6.64
CA ARG A 170 15.80 2.67 6.73
C ARG A 170 15.69 1.79 7.97
N ASP A 171 15.56 2.42 9.13
CA ASP A 171 15.50 1.72 10.42
C ASP A 171 14.25 0.84 10.54
N SER A 172 13.14 1.21 9.89
CA SER A 172 11.93 0.37 9.88
C SER A 172 12.13 -0.93 9.08
N PHE A 173 12.98 -0.92 8.05
CA PHE A 173 13.36 -2.15 7.33
C PHE A 173 14.36 -2.99 8.15
N LEU A 174 15.34 -2.36 8.79
CA LEU A 174 16.42 -3.06 9.52
C LEU A 174 16.01 -3.57 10.90
N ASN A 175 15.27 -2.78 11.68
CA ASN A 175 14.82 -3.12 13.05
C ASN A 175 13.58 -4.02 13.09
N SER A 176 13.25 -4.68 11.97
CA SER A 176 12.34 -5.81 11.98
C SER A 176 13.05 -6.99 12.64
N ASN A 177 13.06 -6.98 13.97
CA ASN A 177 13.54 -8.09 14.78
C ASN A 177 12.83 -9.37 14.32
N SER A 178 13.63 -10.35 13.93
CA SER A 178 13.24 -11.72 13.65
C SER A 178 12.89 -12.50 14.92
N GLU A 179 12.46 -11.82 15.98
CA GLU A 179 11.64 -12.39 17.04
C GLU A 179 10.21 -12.04 16.67
N GLY A 180 9.45 -13.07 16.29
CA GLY A 180 8.13 -12.91 15.68
C GLY A 180 7.32 -11.83 16.37
N ARG A 181 7.00 -10.76 15.62
CA ARG A 181 5.86 -9.91 15.95
C ARG A 181 4.67 -10.84 16.12
N GLU A 182 4.32 -11.10 17.37
CA GLU A 182 3.04 -11.66 17.73
C GLU A 182 2.02 -10.80 17.00
N THR A 183 1.32 -11.35 16.01
CA THR A 183 0.26 -10.61 15.34
C THR A 183 -0.70 -10.22 16.44
N MET A 184 -0.77 -8.92 16.77
CA MET A 184 -1.60 -8.43 17.86
C MET A 184 -3.01 -9.00 17.65
N LYS A 185 -3.40 -9.95 18.52
CA LYS A 185 -4.72 -10.53 18.46
C LYS A 185 -5.70 -9.42 18.78
N ILE A 186 -6.72 -9.27 17.94
CA ILE A 186 -7.80 -8.31 18.22
C ILE A 186 -8.44 -8.71 19.53
N THR A 187 -8.37 -7.82 20.53
CA THR A 187 -8.93 -8.10 21.86
C THR A 187 -10.44 -7.86 21.88
N ASN A 188 -11.09 -8.30 22.95
CA ASN A 188 -12.52 -8.10 23.14
C ASN A 188 -12.85 -6.62 23.33
N GLU A 189 -11.98 -5.87 24.00
CA GLU A 189 -12.12 -4.42 24.20
C GLU A 189 -12.05 -3.67 22.87
N MET A 190 -11.14 -4.07 21.97
CA MET A 190 -11.07 -3.52 20.62
C MET A 190 -12.37 -3.79 19.84
N THR A 191 -12.93 -5.00 19.99
CA THR A 191 -14.21 -5.41 19.36
C THR A 191 -15.35 -4.51 19.86
N HIS A 192 -15.46 -4.31 21.17
CA HIS A 192 -16.49 -3.47 21.77
C HIS A 192 -16.38 -2.03 21.28
N ARG A 193 -15.16 -1.48 21.27
CA ARG A 193 -14.97 -0.10 20.82
C ARG A 193 -15.23 0.05 19.32
N ALA A 194 -14.81 -0.91 18.52
CA ALA A 194 -15.12 -0.94 17.10
C ALA A 194 -16.63 -0.97 16.84
N TYR A 195 -17.38 -1.79 17.59
CA TYR A 195 -18.85 -1.85 17.51
C TYR A 195 -19.51 -0.48 17.71
N GLU A 196 -19.10 0.26 18.75
CA GLU A 196 -19.65 1.59 19.03
C GLU A 196 -19.38 2.58 17.87
N ILE A 197 -18.22 2.50 17.24
CA ILE A 197 -17.85 3.38 16.12
C ILE A 197 -18.58 2.97 14.82
N VAL A 198 -18.71 1.67 14.51
CA VAL A 198 -19.41 1.24 13.29
C VAL A 198 -20.91 1.54 13.33
N LYS A 199 -21.54 1.57 14.52
CA LYS A 199 -22.92 2.08 14.69
C LYS A 199 -23.04 3.53 14.22
N MET A 200 -22.05 4.38 14.52
CA MET A 200 -22.06 5.78 14.05
C MET A 200 -22.04 5.85 12.52
N VAL A 201 -21.39 4.91 11.84
CA VAL A 201 -21.43 4.81 10.37
C VAL A 201 -22.82 4.43 9.89
N TYR A 202 -23.45 3.43 10.52
CA TYR A 202 -24.79 2.99 10.17
C TYR A 202 -25.83 4.10 10.33
N HIS A 203 -25.70 4.94 11.36
CA HIS A 203 -26.55 6.11 11.57
C HIS A 203 -26.18 7.33 10.69
N GLY A 204 -25.16 7.23 9.84
CA GLY A 204 -24.74 8.32 8.95
C GLY A 204 -23.92 9.43 9.63
N ASN A 205 -23.51 9.23 10.89
CA ASN A 205 -22.72 10.21 11.66
C ASN A 205 -21.23 10.18 11.32
N LEU A 206 -20.73 9.08 10.75
CA LEU A 206 -19.35 8.93 10.28
C LEU A 206 -19.32 8.29 8.89
N THR A 207 -18.36 8.68 8.07
CA THR A 207 -18.03 7.92 6.86
C THR A 207 -17.27 6.64 7.19
N ARG A 208 -17.27 5.68 6.25
CA ARG A 208 -16.50 4.43 6.40
C ARG A 208 -15.01 4.67 6.64
N ASN A 209 -14.43 5.67 5.96
CA ASN A 209 -13.01 5.98 6.10
C ASN A 209 -12.68 6.63 7.45
N GLU A 210 -13.52 7.55 7.93
CA GLU A 210 -13.33 8.16 9.25
C GLU A 210 -13.43 7.11 10.36
N ALA A 211 -14.44 6.24 10.30
CA ALA A 211 -14.59 5.15 11.26
C ALA A 211 -13.40 4.20 11.25
N LYS A 212 -12.90 3.80 10.08
CA LYS A 212 -11.71 2.96 9.95
C LYS A 212 -10.50 3.54 10.70
N TYR A 213 -10.21 4.82 10.47
CA TYR A 213 -9.07 5.47 11.13
C TYR A 213 -9.33 5.74 12.62
N LYS A 214 -10.56 6.09 12.99
CA LYS A 214 -10.96 6.29 14.39
C LYS A 214 -10.85 5.00 15.21
N ILE A 215 -11.28 3.86 14.67
CA ILE A 215 -11.12 2.55 15.32
C ILE A 215 -9.63 2.24 15.48
N ALA A 216 -8.83 2.42 14.42
CA ALA A 216 -7.40 2.15 14.48
C ALA A 216 -6.69 3.01 15.53
N ASP A 217 -7.02 4.30 15.60
CA ASP A 217 -6.47 5.26 16.55
C ASP A 217 -6.87 4.93 17.99
N GLU A 218 -8.15 4.66 18.25
CA GLU A 218 -8.65 4.47 19.61
C GLU A 218 -8.41 3.08 20.20
N THR A 219 -8.14 2.09 19.36
CA THR A 219 -8.01 0.68 19.80
C THR A 219 -6.63 0.09 19.56
N GLY A 220 -5.80 0.71 18.72
CA GLY A 220 -4.56 0.11 18.22
C GLY A 220 -4.78 -1.01 17.20
N MET A 221 -6.02 -1.27 16.78
CA MET A 221 -6.33 -2.24 15.74
C MET A 221 -5.67 -1.85 14.41
N ASN A 222 -5.18 -2.83 13.65
CA ASN A 222 -4.71 -2.56 12.30
C ASN A 222 -5.84 -1.94 11.45
N ALA A 223 -5.54 -0.86 10.72
CA ALA A 223 -6.53 -0.14 9.92
C ALA A 223 -7.26 -1.01 8.88
N GLY A 224 -6.63 -2.10 8.39
CA GLY A 224 -7.29 -3.08 7.54
C GLY A 224 -8.39 -3.82 8.28
N SER A 225 -8.07 -4.40 9.45
CA SER A 225 -9.04 -5.06 10.32
C SER A 225 -10.15 -4.11 10.77
N ALA A 226 -9.82 -2.86 11.11
CA ALA A 226 -10.81 -1.84 11.43
C ALA A 226 -11.80 -1.59 10.27
N GLY A 227 -11.30 -1.56 9.04
CA GLY A 227 -12.12 -1.44 7.83
C GLY A 227 -13.00 -2.66 7.58
N ASP A 228 -12.52 -3.86 7.93
CA ASP A 228 -13.29 -5.09 7.84
C ASP A 228 -14.47 -5.08 8.83
N TYR A 229 -14.29 -4.57 10.06
CA TYR A 229 -15.40 -4.38 11.02
C TYR A 229 -16.50 -3.46 10.45
N VAL A 230 -16.11 -2.32 9.86
CA VAL A 230 -17.06 -1.40 9.22
C VAL A 230 -17.83 -2.09 8.10
N THR A 231 -17.11 -2.80 7.22
CA THR A 231 -17.71 -3.45 6.05
C THR A 231 -18.65 -4.58 6.45
N ASN A 232 -18.21 -5.43 7.37
CA ASN A 232 -18.98 -6.59 7.82
C ASN A 232 -20.21 -6.18 8.61
N PHE A 233 -20.10 -5.20 9.51
CA PHE A 233 -21.26 -4.70 10.26
C PHE A 233 -22.32 -4.15 9.33
N LEU A 234 -21.97 -3.29 8.36
CA LEU A 234 -22.95 -2.75 7.40
C LEU A 234 -23.59 -3.86 6.55
N ALA A 235 -22.81 -4.85 6.11
CA ALA A 235 -23.33 -5.99 5.37
C ALA A 235 -24.31 -6.83 6.23
N MET A 236 -24.00 -7.05 7.51
CA MET A 236 -24.93 -7.67 8.47
C MET A 236 -26.22 -6.87 8.61
N MET A 237 -26.11 -5.54 8.69
CA MET A 237 -27.28 -4.67 8.78
C MET A 237 -28.14 -4.68 7.51
N GLU A 238 -27.54 -4.96 6.35
CA GLU A 238 -28.25 -5.07 5.07
C GLU A 238 -28.70 -6.50 4.73
N GLY A 239 -28.32 -7.50 5.53
CA GLY A 239 -28.57 -8.92 5.21
C GLY A 239 -27.75 -9.44 4.03
N GLN A 240 -26.62 -8.80 3.74
CA GLN A 240 -25.77 -9.12 2.60
C GLN A 240 -24.53 -9.91 3.02
N ARG A 241 -24.10 -10.82 2.15
CA ARG A 241 -22.86 -11.56 2.32
C ARG A 241 -21.64 -10.62 2.39
N TYR A 242 -20.77 -10.86 3.36
CA TYR A 242 -19.43 -10.28 3.43
C TYR A 242 -18.35 -11.35 3.25
N THR A 243 -17.14 -10.95 2.83
CA THR A 243 -16.06 -11.89 2.46
C THR A 243 -14.85 -11.84 3.38
N ARG A 244 -14.77 -10.84 4.26
CA ARG A 244 -13.68 -10.67 5.24
C ARG A 244 -14.06 -11.34 6.55
N THR A 245 -13.18 -12.17 7.09
CA THR A 245 -13.46 -12.89 8.33
C THR A 245 -13.15 -12.03 9.56
N MET A 246 -14.02 -12.11 10.58
CA MET A 246 -13.74 -11.63 11.94
C MET A 246 -13.58 -12.83 12.86
N ASN A 247 -12.94 -12.64 14.01
CA ASN A 247 -12.82 -13.72 15.00
C ASN A 247 -14.20 -14.12 15.54
N THR A 248 -14.33 -15.36 16.05
CA THR A 248 -15.59 -15.92 16.54
C THR A 248 -16.26 -15.09 17.62
N TYR A 249 -15.46 -14.51 18.54
CA TYR A 249 -15.97 -13.63 19.59
C TYR A 249 -16.65 -12.39 19.00
N ALA A 250 -15.98 -11.71 18.07
CA ALA A 250 -16.51 -10.52 17.41
C ALA A 250 -17.79 -10.80 16.64
N THR A 251 -17.84 -11.92 15.91
CA THR A 251 -19.06 -12.33 15.19
C THR A 251 -20.23 -12.53 16.15
N ARG A 252 -20.03 -13.27 17.25
CA ARG A 252 -21.07 -13.46 18.27
C ARG A 252 -21.50 -12.12 18.89
N TYR A 253 -20.53 -11.32 19.31
CA TYR A 253 -20.78 -10.05 19.97
C TYR A 253 -21.61 -9.11 19.10
N LEU A 254 -21.28 -8.99 17.81
CA LEU A 254 -22.06 -8.18 16.87
C LEU A 254 -23.49 -8.70 16.73
N LEU A 255 -23.70 -10.01 16.58
CA LEU A 255 -25.03 -10.60 16.45
C LEU A 255 -25.90 -10.35 17.69
N GLU A 256 -25.37 -10.63 18.88
CA GLU A 256 -26.07 -10.42 20.16
C GLU A 256 -26.39 -8.94 20.37
N LYS A 257 -25.44 -8.04 20.09
CA LYS A 257 -25.66 -6.60 20.20
C LYS A 257 -26.65 -6.06 19.17
N ILE A 258 -26.64 -6.57 17.94
CA ILE A 258 -27.65 -6.23 16.93
C ILE A 258 -29.04 -6.65 17.42
N LYS A 259 -29.17 -7.87 17.96
CA LYS A 259 -30.44 -8.35 18.54
C LYS A 259 -30.92 -7.46 19.68
N LEU A 260 -30.02 -7.12 20.59
CA LEU A 260 -30.32 -6.30 21.77
C LEU A 260 -30.71 -4.86 21.41
N GLU A 261 -29.98 -4.22 20.49
CA GLU A 261 -30.08 -2.78 20.24
C GLU A 261 -30.94 -2.43 19.02
N PHE A 262 -31.07 -3.32 18.02
CA PHE A 262 -31.82 -3.09 16.78
C PHE A 262 -33.01 -4.04 16.59
N GLY A 263 -33.18 -5.04 17.46
CA GLY A 263 -34.34 -5.92 17.49
C GLY A 263 -34.28 -7.11 16.53
N GLU A 264 -35.33 -7.95 16.60
CA GLU A 264 -35.39 -9.26 15.95
C GLU A 264 -35.33 -9.22 14.42
N GLU A 265 -35.94 -8.20 13.78
CA GLU A 265 -35.90 -8.09 12.32
C GLU A 265 -34.46 -7.88 11.82
N GLN A 266 -33.74 -6.99 12.49
CA GLN A 266 -32.38 -6.65 12.11
C GLN A 266 -31.39 -7.77 12.45
N PHE A 267 -31.65 -8.46 13.56
CA PHE A 267 -30.95 -9.68 13.92
C PHE A 267 -31.09 -10.79 12.87
N LYS A 268 -32.29 -11.04 12.35
CA LYS A 268 -32.50 -12.03 11.27
C LYS A 268 -31.69 -11.71 10.02
N LYS A 269 -31.64 -10.42 9.61
CA LYS A 269 -30.78 -9.97 8.50
C LYS A 269 -29.30 -10.26 8.78
N ALA A 270 -28.82 -9.90 9.97
CA ALA A 270 -27.43 -10.12 10.37
C ALA A 270 -27.06 -11.62 10.40
N LEU A 271 -27.97 -12.46 10.89
CA LEU A 271 -27.79 -13.90 10.94
C LEU A 271 -27.71 -14.50 9.52
N GLU A 272 -28.57 -14.05 8.59
CA GLU A 272 -28.54 -14.48 7.19
C GLU A 272 -27.25 -14.04 6.47
N ALA A 273 -26.82 -12.79 6.65
CA ALA A 273 -25.54 -12.31 6.16
C ALA A 273 -24.37 -13.18 6.63
N THR A 274 -24.41 -13.63 7.89
CA THR A 274 -23.38 -14.48 8.51
C THR A 274 -23.43 -15.91 7.94
N LYS A 275 -24.63 -16.47 7.69
CA LYS A 275 -24.82 -17.76 7.02
C LYS A 275 -24.22 -17.75 5.62
N GLU A 276 -24.52 -16.72 4.83
CA GLU A 276 -23.96 -16.58 3.48
C GLU A 276 -22.45 -16.33 3.49
N HIS A 277 -21.91 -15.66 4.51
CA HIS A 277 -20.46 -15.57 4.73
C HIS A 277 -19.81 -16.94 4.93
N VAL A 278 -20.35 -17.77 5.83
CA VAL A 278 -19.83 -19.12 6.11
C VAL A 278 -19.91 -20.00 4.87
N LYS A 279 -21.04 -20.00 4.16
CA LYS A 279 -21.23 -20.74 2.92
C LYS A 279 -20.22 -20.35 1.84
N TYR A 280 -20.00 -19.05 1.66
CA TYR A 280 -19.00 -18.54 0.72
C TYR A 280 -17.58 -18.98 1.09
N TYR A 281 -17.20 -18.83 2.37
CA TYR A 281 -15.85 -19.16 2.81
C TYR A 281 -15.58 -20.67 2.71
N ASN A 282 -16.53 -21.51 3.11
CA ASN A 282 -16.41 -22.97 3.01
C ASN A 282 -16.34 -23.48 1.55
N GLY A 283 -16.82 -22.67 0.59
CA GLY A 283 -16.67 -22.96 -0.84
C GLY A 283 -15.29 -22.61 -1.41
N LEU A 284 -14.44 -21.92 -0.65
CA LEU A 284 -13.04 -21.73 -1.00
C LEU A 284 -12.27 -22.96 -0.52
N ASN A 285 -11.40 -23.55 -1.34
CA ASN A 285 -10.57 -24.72 -0.99
C ASN A 285 -9.49 -24.42 0.09
N ASN A 286 -9.73 -23.45 0.98
CA ASN A 286 -8.78 -22.85 1.92
C ASN A 286 -9.19 -23.01 3.40
N GLY A 287 -10.17 -23.88 3.71
CA GLY A 287 -10.58 -24.23 5.08
C GLY A 287 -12.07 -23.98 5.37
N THR A 288 -12.52 -24.34 6.59
CA THR A 288 -13.93 -24.22 7.02
C THR A 288 -14.10 -23.33 8.26
N LEU A 289 -15.20 -22.57 8.34
CA LEU A 289 -15.51 -21.67 9.47
C LEU A 289 -16.40 -22.34 10.53
N HIS A 290 -15.98 -23.50 11.04
CA HIS A 290 -16.79 -24.30 11.95
C HIS A 290 -17.17 -23.57 13.25
N SER A 291 -16.26 -22.78 13.82
CA SER A 291 -16.55 -22.02 15.04
C SER A 291 -17.60 -20.92 14.84
N ILE A 292 -17.67 -20.31 13.66
CA ILE A 292 -18.70 -19.33 13.33
C ILE A 292 -20.03 -20.03 13.00
N GLN A 293 -20.00 -21.21 12.36
CA GLN A 293 -21.19 -22.03 12.18
C GLN A 293 -21.86 -22.36 13.53
N ASN A 294 -21.08 -22.76 14.54
CA ASN A 294 -21.62 -23.02 15.88
C ASN A 294 -22.30 -21.79 16.50
N VAL A 295 -21.73 -20.58 16.32
CA VAL A 295 -22.38 -19.34 16.76
C VAL A 295 -23.73 -19.14 16.08
N ILE A 296 -23.82 -19.40 14.77
CA ILE A 296 -25.07 -19.30 14.02
C ILE A 296 -26.10 -20.29 14.57
N ASP A 297 -25.70 -21.55 14.80
CA ASP A 297 -26.59 -22.62 15.23
C ASP A 297 -27.13 -22.37 16.66
N GLU A 298 -26.30 -21.82 17.55
CA GLU A 298 -26.70 -21.45 18.91
C GLU A 298 -27.66 -20.25 18.96
N LEU A 299 -27.56 -19.33 18.00
CA LEU A 299 -28.33 -18.08 17.97
C LEU A 299 -29.57 -18.15 17.06
N SER A 300 -29.69 -19.20 16.23
CA SER A 300 -30.81 -19.41 15.28
C SER A 300 -32.12 -19.81 15.95
#